data_AF-A0A7V6HHD1-F1
#
_entry.id   AF-A0A7V6HHD1-F1
#
_cell.length_a   1.000
_cell.length_b   1.000
_cell.length_c   1.000
_cell.angle_alpha   90.00
_cell.angle_beta   90.00
_cell.angle_gamma   90.00
#
_symmetry.space_group_name_H-M   'P 1'
#
loop_
_entity.id
_entity.type
_entity.pdbx_description
1 polymer ?
#
loop_
_entity_poly.entity_id
_entity_poly.type
_entity_poly.pdbx_seq_one_letter_code
_entity_poly.pdbx_strand_id
1 'polypeptide(L)'
;VQNGTGIVFYPPGYQTDPTTAFIKTLVGDGTGGVLYIPLLQTIEVERLEGTITVRGPGTLRVGTLAAGAVLSATTHQTTTVIIGAAEPDAAVRLSDKTSLVFAGNVIVLDSLYLDAGAFTVSGAATIKQISGPGTLIKQGTETLNVLFSSITDMHVEAGKLILAAPDPASVLGDLPALWLDAAAPSVFTQYQSYTFTNNFTVIERWNDCRPGAPYYGLNTRGENNYQVYPYVMTNNQNGLPVVSMGSYQTALSAEYGSRTEARRLPLSADLNPQYIVMMFGSQHGGGASVAGGTWNLGRLRETAADYRNPATPMLASLHPMWTNGVEVTSTNTGFSGGYQILSINTQGKLVNTLGWRNSYQNAGGQNYGEVLIYTNALSDLERMTVEAYLAKKWVLPYVNTCVPSATVATGAELEIGRAYTVDQLYGGGTVHLTDGSAFAPVGRFTGTLQLNGGTFDVVDLPAPPGPEVVPAAGRSAWFDPSQTNRVVLGIEYTPTRPLAVAGLLDREWDGLYLLGTCGGVGINDYDRRPWLDERAGPLGTPLFWLDYQDFYPNDTKGNTLRMARNPKQIGSGDTSSVVTNVRTGFIVLDSS
;
A
#
# COMPACT_ATOMS: atom_id res chain seq x y z
N VAL A 1 23.92 32.87 -20.85
CA VAL A 1 23.65 32.33 -22.20
C VAL A 1 22.26 32.76 -22.57
N GLN A 2 22.11 33.52 -23.66
CA GLN A 2 20.82 34.02 -24.08
C GLN A 2 20.00 32.94 -24.80
N ASN A 3 18.68 33.06 -24.77
CA ASN A 3 17.79 32.09 -25.39
C ASN A 3 18.05 32.00 -26.90
N GLY A 4 18.26 30.78 -27.41
CA GLY A 4 18.61 30.54 -28.80
C GLY A 4 20.09 30.76 -29.15
N THR A 5 20.96 31.04 -28.16
CA THR A 5 22.41 31.16 -28.36
C THR A 5 23.15 29.90 -27.90
N GLY A 6 24.18 29.52 -28.66
CA GLY A 6 25.11 28.45 -28.31
C GLY A 6 26.47 29.05 -27.97
N ILE A 7 27.06 28.64 -26.85
CA ILE A 7 28.45 28.98 -26.51
C ILE A 7 29.34 27.74 -26.66
N VAL A 8 30.46 27.91 -27.36
CA VAL A 8 31.56 26.94 -27.48
C VAL A 8 32.83 27.65 -27.05
N PHE A 9 33.50 27.16 -26.03
CA PHE A 9 34.72 27.79 -25.50
C PHE A 9 36.01 27.36 -26.22
N TYR A 10 35.95 26.32 -27.06
CA TYR A 10 37.13 25.73 -27.70
C TYR A 10 37.09 25.87 -29.22
N PRO A 11 38.15 26.39 -29.87
CA PRO A 11 38.25 26.44 -31.33
C PRO A 11 38.30 25.02 -31.94
N PRO A 12 37.89 24.85 -33.22
CA PRO A 12 38.11 23.61 -33.96
C PRO A 12 39.61 23.24 -33.96
N GLY A 13 39.95 22.03 -33.48
CA GLY A 13 41.33 21.52 -33.43
C GLY A 13 41.89 21.24 -32.02
N TYR A 14 41.30 21.80 -30.95
CA TYR A 14 41.69 21.54 -29.55
C TYR A 14 41.05 20.27 -28.94
N GLN A 15 40.55 19.36 -29.78
CA GLN A 15 39.84 18.14 -29.34
C GLN A 15 40.76 16.94 -29.06
N THR A 16 42.08 17.10 -29.17
CA THR A 16 43.04 15.99 -29.02
C THR A 16 43.60 15.85 -27.60
N ASP A 17 43.61 16.91 -26.81
CA ASP A 17 44.16 16.93 -25.46
C ASP A 17 43.10 17.34 -24.42
N PRO A 18 43.12 16.74 -23.21
CA PRO A 18 42.22 17.17 -22.14
C PRO A 18 42.47 18.62 -21.73
N THR A 19 41.43 19.46 -21.75
CA THR A 19 41.52 20.83 -21.18
C THR A 19 40.34 21.17 -20.28
N THR A 20 40.53 22.22 -19.46
CA THR A 20 39.54 22.67 -18.48
C THR A 20 39.32 24.17 -18.59
N ALA A 21 38.06 24.60 -18.66
CA ALA A 21 37.67 26.01 -18.62
C ALA A 21 36.92 26.29 -17.33
N PHE A 22 37.20 27.43 -16.71
CA PHE A 22 36.56 27.87 -15.47
C PHE A 22 35.60 29.04 -15.72
N ILE A 23 34.41 28.94 -15.15
CA ILE A 23 33.36 29.96 -15.20
C ILE A 23 32.92 30.24 -13.76
N LYS A 24 33.10 31.49 -13.31
CA LYS A 24 32.66 31.90 -11.97
C LYS A 24 31.14 31.83 -11.81
N THR A 25 30.40 32.36 -12.78
CA THR A 25 28.94 32.32 -12.75
C THR A 25 28.41 32.11 -14.15
N LEU A 26 27.57 31.09 -14.32
CA LEU A 26 26.88 30.80 -15.57
C LEU A 26 25.38 31.01 -15.37
N VAL A 27 24.85 32.06 -15.99
CA VAL A 27 23.42 32.38 -15.94
C VAL A 27 22.78 31.96 -17.26
N GLY A 28 21.80 31.07 -17.23
CA GLY A 28 20.97 30.72 -18.38
C GLY A 28 19.60 31.41 -18.29
N ASP A 29 19.12 31.99 -19.39
CA ASP A 29 17.89 32.80 -19.40
C ASP A 29 16.68 32.12 -20.06
N GLY A 30 16.67 30.79 -20.13
CA GLY A 30 15.53 30.03 -20.64
C GLY A 30 15.89 28.67 -21.24
N THR A 31 14.93 28.04 -21.92
CA THR A 31 15.06 26.66 -22.41
C THR A 31 15.96 26.51 -23.65
N GLY A 32 16.29 27.59 -24.36
CA GLY A 32 17.12 27.55 -25.56
C GLY A 32 18.57 28.00 -25.37
N GLY A 33 19.02 28.32 -24.16
CA GLY A 33 20.43 28.58 -23.89
C GLY A 33 21.23 27.28 -23.90
N VAL A 34 22.20 27.15 -24.82
CA VAL A 34 22.98 25.90 -24.98
C VAL A 34 24.46 26.12 -24.68
N LEU A 35 25.01 25.30 -23.80
CA LEU A 35 26.45 25.14 -23.59
C LEU A 35 26.90 23.84 -24.26
N TYR A 36 27.75 23.93 -25.28
CA TYR A 36 28.32 22.74 -25.92
C TYR A 36 29.73 22.44 -25.38
N ILE A 37 29.93 21.22 -24.90
CA ILE A 37 31.17 20.72 -24.31
C ILE A 37 31.73 19.60 -25.19
N PRO A 38 32.82 19.84 -25.94
CA PRO A 38 33.43 18.82 -26.80
C PRO A 38 34.04 17.64 -26.03
N LEU A 39 34.41 16.59 -26.75
CA LEU A 39 35.12 15.44 -26.18
C LEU A 39 36.43 15.88 -25.55
N LEU A 40 36.83 15.21 -24.46
CA LEU A 40 38.03 15.52 -23.65
C LEU A 40 38.00 16.89 -22.94
N GLN A 41 36.91 17.65 -23.03
CA GLN A 41 36.79 18.96 -22.40
C GLN A 41 36.02 18.90 -21.09
N THR A 42 36.49 19.67 -20.10
CA THR A 42 35.79 19.90 -18.83
C THR A 42 35.46 21.37 -18.69
N ILE A 43 34.21 21.69 -18.36
CA ILE A 43 33.83 23.04 -17.92
C ILE A 43 33.52 22.99 -16.44
N GLU A 44 34.20 23.82 -15.66
CA GLU A 44 33.94 24.01 -14.24
C GLU A 44 33.19 25.32 -14.05
N VAL A 45 32.01 25.24 -13.46
CA VAL A 45 31.13 26.37 -13.16
C VAL A 45 31.03 26.47 -11.65
N GLU A 46 31.50 27.54 -11.04
CA GLU A 46 31.38 27.70 -9.57
C GLU A 46 29.91 27.85 -9.16
N ARG A 47 29.13 28.67 -9.87
CA ARG A 47 27.68 28.85 -9.65
C ARG A 47 26.89 28.86 -10.96
N LEU A 48 25.83 28.05 -11.04
CA LEU A 48 24.90 28.01 -12.17
C LEU A 48 23.53 28.55 -11.73
N GLU A 49 23.03 29.53 -12.47
CA GLU A 49 21.74 30.18 -12.23
C GLU A 49 20.81 30.07 -13.44
N GLY A 50 19.50 30.08 -13.19
CA GLY A 50 18.48 30.03 -14.23
C GLY A 50 18.44 28.69 -14.97
N THR A 51 18.03 28.70 -16.23
CA THR A 51 17.82 27.47 -17.02
C THR A 51 18.85 27.36 -18.12
N ILE A 52 19.53 26.20 -18.21
CA ILE A 52 20.51 25.94 -19.26
C ILE A 52 20.46 24.51 -19.77
N THR A 53 20.70 24.36 -21.08
CA THR A 53 20.90 23.07 -21.71
C THR A 53 22.38 22.83 -21.99
N VAL A 54 22.88 21.64 -21.68
CA VAL A 54 24.25 21.21 -21.98
C VAL A 54 24.23 20.11 -23.03
N ARG A 55 25.17 20.18 -23.96
CA ARG A 55 25.33 19.23 -25.06
C ARG A 55 26.79 18.84 -25.26
N GLY A 56 27.02 17.70 -25.89
CA GLY A 56 28.34 17.27 -26.33
C GLY A 56 29.06 16.39 -25.30
N PRO A 57 30.03 15.58 -25.73
CA PRO A 57 30.52 14.43 -24.97
C PRO A 57 31.54 14.75 -23.86
N GLY A 58 31.68 16.01 -23.49
CA GLY A 58 32.58 16.43 -22.42
C GLY A 58 31.99 16.28 -21.03
N THR A 59 32.63 16.91 -20.05
CA THR A 59 32.22 16.94 -18.65
C THR A 59 31.80 18.35 -18.24
N LEU A 60 30.65 18.46 -17.57
CA LEU A 60 30.29 19.67 -16.83
C LEU A 60 30.47 19.41 -15.33
N ARG A 61 31.18 20.28 -14.64
CA ARG A 61 31.25 20.33 -13.17
C ARG A 61 30.59 21.61 -12.70
N VAL A 62 29.60 21.51 -11.83
CA VAL A 62 28.91 22.63 -11.22
C VAL A 62 29.16 22.60 -9.72
N GLY A 63 29.78 23.65 -9.19
CA GLY A 63 29.98 23.85 -7.75
C GLY A 63 28.65 23.94 -7.04
N THR A 64 27.79 24.90 -7.44
CA THR A 64 26.44 25.07 -6.88
C THR A 64 25.40 25.30 -7.98
N LEU A 65 24.33 24.49 -7.98
CA LEU A 65 23.08 24.84 -8.65
C LEU A 65 22.30 25.81 -7.75
N ALA A 66 22.07 27.02 -8.24
CA ALA A 66 21.36 28.05 -7.51
C ALA A 66 19.87 27.73 -7.34
N ALA A 67 19.20 28.48 -6.46
CA ALA A 67 17.78 28.30 -6.20
C ALA A 67 16.95 28.41 -7.50
N GLY A 68 16.08 27.43 -7.74
CA GLY A 68 15.26 27.35 -8.96
C GLY A 68 16.05 27.11 -10.26
N ALA A 69 17.35 26.82 -10.20
CA ALA A 69 18.14 26.56 -11.40
C ALA A 69 17.77 25.22 -12.04
N VAL A 70 17.70 25.18 -13.37
CA VAL A 70 17.35 23.98 -14.13
C VAL A 70 18.47 23.65 -15.11
N LEU A 71 19.12 22.51 -14.91
CA LEU A 71 20.15 21.99 -15.80
C LEU A 71 19.62 20.82 -16.62
N SER A 72 19.51 21.00 -17.94
CA SER A 72 19.14 19.92 -18.87
C SER A 72 20.36 19.41 -19.61
N ALA A 73 20.71 18.13 -19.47
CA ALA A 73 21.78 17.50 -20.24
C ALA A 73 21.18 16.67 -21.38
N THR A 74 21.43 17.09 -22.63
CA THR A 74 20.85 16.48 -23.84
C THR A 74 21.96 16.18 -24.84
N THR A 75 22.15 14.93 -25.28
CA THR A 75 23.33 14.58 -26.08
C THR A 75 23.24 13.19 -26.69
N HIS A 76 23.44 13.08 -28.00
CA HIS A 76 23.57 11.77 -28.66
C HIS A 76 24.84 10.98 -28.27
N GLN A 77 25.72 11.56 -27.45
CA GLN A 77 27.00 11.01 -27.00
C GLN A 77 27.11 11.08 -25.47
N THR A 78 28.08 10.39 -24.86
CA THR A 78 28.19 10.31 -23.40
C THR A 78 28.63 11.64 -22.78
N THR A 79 27.82 12.24 -21.92
CA THR A 79 28.15 13.46 -21.16
C THR A 79 28.03 13.18 -19.67
N THR A 80 29.03 13.60 -18.90
CA THR A 80 28.98 13.50 -17.43
C THR A 80 28.69 14.88 -16.85
N VAL A 81 27.67 14.95 -15.99
CA VAL A 81 27.36 16.12 -15.18
C VAL A 81 27.74 15.83 -13.74
N ILE A 82 28.50 16.73 -13.11
CA ILE A 82 28.94 16.61 -11.73
C ILE A 82 28.41 17.80 -10.95
N ILE A 83 27.70 17.56 -9.85
CA ILE A 83 27.13 18.60 -8.99
C ILE A 83 27.78 18.55 -7.60
N GLY A 84 28.26 19.69 -7.11
CA GLY A 84 28.86 19.84 -5.77
C GLY A 84 27.87 20.25 -4.69
N ALA A 85 26.84 21.02 -5.03
CA ALA A 85 25.80 21.52 -4.14
C ALA A 85 24.54 21.91 -4.93
N ALA A 86 23.39 21.92 -4.26
CA ALA A 86 22.12 22.38 -4.80
C ALA A 86 21.36 23.20 -3.75
N GLU A 87 20.85 24.36 -4.17
CA GLU A 87 19.95 25.22 -3.42
C GLU A 87 18.47 24.80 -3.64
N PRO A 88 17.50 25.32 -2.84
CA PRO A 88 16.09 24.96 -2.98
C PRO A 88 15.55 25.09 -4.41
N ASP A 89 14.66 24.19 -4.82
CA ASP A 89 14.02 24.17 -6.14
C ASP A 89 14.97 23.94 -7.33
N ALA A 90 16.25 23.60 -7.08
CA ALA A 90 17.18 23.22 -8.14
C ALA A 90 16.81 21.85 -8.74
N ALA A 91 16.87 21.76 -10.07
CA ALA A 91 16.46 20.58 -10.83
C ALA A 91 17.47 20.18 -11.91
N VAL A 92 17.54 18.87 -12.17
CA VAL A 92 18.33 18.29 -13.26
C VAL A 92 17.42 17.46 -14.17
N ARG A 93 17.59 17.61 -15.47
CA ARG A 93 16.98 16.75 -16.49
C ARG A 93 18.06 16.01 -17.26
N LEU A 94 17.94 14.69 -17.33
CA LEU A 94 18.84 13.81 -18.07
C LEU A 94 18.14 13.25 -19.30
N SER A 95 18.81 13.35 -20.44
CA SER A 95 18.36 12.77 -21.71
C SER A 95 19.48 11.99 -22.38
N ASP A 96 19.11 11.03 -23.24
CA ASP A 96 20.02 10.21 -24.03
C ASP A 96 21.08 9.44 -23.20
N LYS A 97 22.38 9.70 -23.41
CA LYS A 97 23.51 8.95 -22.81
C LYS A 97 24.19 9.72 -21.68
N THR A 98 23.42 10.47 -20.90
CA THR A 98 23.96 11.31 -19.82
C THR A 98 24.12 10.54 -18.51
N SER A 99 25.11 10.94 -17.72
CA SER A 99 25.29 10.48 -16.34
C SER A 99 25.38 11.66 -15.38
N LEU A 100 24.96 11.43 -14.14
CA LEU A 100 24.98 12.41 -13.06
C LEU A 100 25.83 11.89 -11.90
N VAL A 101 26.71 12.74 -11.39
CA VAL A 101 27.56 12.45 -10.24
C VAL A 101 27.36 13.54 -9.19
N PHE A 102 27.04 13.13 -7.97
CA PHE A 102 27.01 14.00 -6.80
C PHE A 102 28.38 13.95 -6.12
N ALA A 103 29.12 15.05 -6.15
CA ALA A 103 30.48 15.13 -5.60
C ALA A 103 30.53 15.73 -4.17
N GLY A 104 29.41 16.29 -3.69
CA GLY A 104 29.29 16.85 -2.34
C GLY A 104 28.72 15.85 -1.34
N ASN A 105 28.93 16.10 -0.05
CA ASN A 105 28.50 15.20 1.03
C ASN A 105 27.05 15.42 1.50
N VAL A 106 26.45 16.57 1.17
CA VAL A 106 25.08 16.93 1.61
C VAL A 106 24.39 17.66 0.47
N ILE A 107 24.01 16.92 -0.57
CA ILE A 107 23.27 17.49 -1.71
C ILE A 107 21.80 17.11 -1.56
N VAL A 108 20.93 18.11 -1.60
CA VAL A 108 19.48 17.93 -1.70
C VAL A 108 19.03 18.49 -3.03
N LEU A 109 18.70 17.60 -3.98
CA LEU A 109 18.17 17.99 -5.28
C LEU A 109 16.64 17.94 -5.23
N ASP A 110 15.98 18.97 -5.72
CA ASP A 110 14.53 19.05 -5.67
C ASP A 110 13.89 18.08 -6.67
N SER A 111 14.35 18.12 -7.92
CA SER A 111 13.82 17.26 -8.97
C SER A 111 14.92 16.68 -9.86
N LEU A 112 14.82 15.38 -10.13
CA LEU A 112 15.55 14.68 -11.18
C LEU A 112 14.56 14.12 -12.20
N TYR A 113 14.57 14.66 -13.41
CA TYR A 113 13.76 14.16 -14.52
C TYR A 113 14.61 13.28 -15.45
N LEU A 114 14.16 12.06 -15.70
CA LEU A 114 14.80 11.11 -16.62
C LEU A 114 13.94 10.96 -17.87
N ASP A 115 14.43 11.40 -19.03
CA ASP A 115 13.79 11.09 -20.32
C ASP A 115 13.85 9.58 -20.62
N ALA A 116 13.30 9.13 -21.74
CA ALA A 116 13.36 7.71 -22.10
C ALA A 116 14.83 7.26 -22.29
N GLY A 117 15.22 6.18 -21.60
CA GLY A 117 16.60 5.70 -21.57
C GLY A 117 16.98 5.18 -20.19
N ALA A 118 18.25 4.84 -19.99
CA ALA A 118 18.78 4.41 -18.71
C ALA A 118 19.95 5.29 -18.29
N PHE A 119 19.91 5.82 -17.07
CA PHE A 119 20.79 6.90 -16.63
C PHE A 119 21.56 6.52 -15.38
N THR A 120 22.88 6.61 -15.47
CA THR A 120 23.75 6.37 -14.34
C THR A 120 23.76 7.57 -13.40
N VAL A 121 23.47 7.31 -12.13
CA VAL A 121 23.54 8.29 -11.04
C VAL A 121 24.44 7.73 -9.93
N SER A 122 25.43 8.50 -9.49
CA SER A 122 26.36 8.10 -8.43
C SER A 122 26.64 9.23 -7.42
N GLY A 123 27.24 8.87 -6.29
CA GLY A 123 27.53 9.79 -5.19
C GLY A 123 26.41 9.88 -4.14
N ALA A 124 26.67 10.63 -3.07
CA ALA A 124 25.75 10.80 -1.95
C ALA A 124 24.81 11.99 -2.19
N ALA A 125 23.50 11.76 -2.14
CA ALA A 125 22.50 12.83 -2.24
C ALA A 125 21.14 12.38 -1.68
N THR A 126 20.28 13.37 -1.43
CA THR A 126 18.84 13.19 -1.30
C THR A 126 18.17 13.84 -2.50
N ILE A 127 17.37 13.09 -3.24
CA ILE A 127 16.54 13.61 -4.32
C ILE A 127 15.09 13.63 -3.80
N LYS A 128 14.44 14.79 -3.81
CA LYS A 128 13.06 14.87 -3.33
C LYS A 128 12.11 14.15 -4.29
N GLN A 129 12.26 14.35 -5.60
CA GLN A 129 11.45 13.64 -6.59
C GLN A 129 12.27 13.16 -7.80
N ILE A 130 12.10 11.89 -8.17
CA ILE A 130 12.51 11.36 -9.48
C ILE A 130 11.27 11.14 -10.34
N SER A 131 11.30 11.59 -11.60
CA SER A 131 10.17 11.46 -12.53
C SER A 131 10.62 11.23 -13.97
N GLY A 132 9.67 10.95 -14.85
CA GLY A 132 9.89 10.69 -16.27
C GLY A 132 9.88 9.20 -16.64
N PRO A 133 9.95 8.87 -17.94
CA PRO A 133 9.86 7.49 -18.43
C PRO A 133 11.17 6.69 -18.38
N GLY A 134 12.27 7.28 -17.90
CA GLY A 134 13.58 6.64 -17.85
C GLY A 134 13.78 5.66 -16.70
N THR A 135 14.84 4.86 -16.82
CA THR A 135 15.35 3.96 -15.77
C THR A 135 16.49 4.63 -15.00
N LEU A 136 16.44 4.58 -13.67
CA LEU A 136 17.55 4.97 -12.81
C LEU A 136 18.54 3.82 -12.68
N ILE A 137 19.83 4.06 -12.92
CA ILE A 137 20.93 3.13 -12.60
C ILE A 137 21.77 3.75 -11.49
N LYS A 138 21.58 3.31 -10.24
CA LYS A 138 22.38 3.73 -9.09
C LYS A 138 23.74 3.00 -9.09
N GLN A 139 24.81 3.78 -9.14
CA GLN A 139 26.21 3.33 -9.03
C GLN A 139 26.95 4.08 -7.91
N GLY A 140 28.23 3.74 -7.68
CA GLY A 140 29.03 4.30 -6.59
C GLY A 140 28.71 3.64 -5.24
N THR A 141 29.66 3.67 -4.31
CA THR A 141 29.53 3.00 -3.00
C THR A 141 28.66 3.76 -2.01
N GLU A 142 28.36 5.03 -2.31
CA GLU A 142 27.63 5.94 -1.45
C GLU A 142 26.12 5.62 -1.43
N THR A 143 25.42 6.23 -0.46
CA THR A 143 23.97 6.14 -0.32
C THR A 143 23.27 7.24 -1.12
N LEU A 144 22.32 6.86 -1.96
CA LEU A 144 21.36 7.77 -2.59
C LEU A 144 20.01 7.63 -1.89
N ASN A 145 19.44 8.74 -1.42
CA ASN A 145 18.10 8.78 -0.83
C ASN A 145 17.11 9.37 -1.83
N VAL A 146 15.94 8.77 -1.96
CA VAL A 146 14.84 9.24 -2.81
C VAL A 146 13.58 9.33 -1.97
N LEU A 147 13.00 10.53 -1.90
CA LEU A 147 11.80 10.77 -1.08
C LEU A 147 10.52 10.42 -1.83
N PHE A 148 10.49 10.72 -3.13
CA PHE A 148 9.39 10.40 -4.04
C PHE A 148 9.91 9.96 -5.40
N SER A 149 9.24 9.02 -6.02
CA SER A 149 9.56 8.53 -7.36
C SER A 149 8.32 8.12 -8.11
N SER A 150 8.19 8.56 -9.36
CA SER A 150 7.15 8.13 -10.29
C SER A 150 7.70 7.37 -11.51
N ILE A 151 8.98 6.99 -11.49
CA ILE A 151 9.60 6.22 -12.58
C ILE A 151 9.24 4.74 -12.46
N THR A 152 9.28 4.02 -13.58
CA THR A 152 8.82 2.63 -13.64
C THR A 152 9.88 1.59 -13.27
N ASP A 153 11.17 1.93 -13.38
CA ASP A 153 12.25 0.95 -13.25
C ASP A 153 13.51 1.55 -12.58
N MET A 154 14.11 0.78 -11.66
CA MET A 154 15.31 1.16 -10.90
C MET A 154 16.31 0.01 -10.78
N HIS A 155 17.58 0.27 -11.09
CA HIS A 155 18.66 -0.70 -11.00
C HIS A 155 19.67 -0.20 -9.97
N VAL A 156 19.91 -0.99 -8.92
CA VAL A 156 20.94 -0.71 -7.91
C VAL A 156 22.14 -1.60 -8.22
N GLU A 157 23.12 -1.04 -8.91
CA GLU A 157 24.33 -1.76 -9.35
C GLU A 157 25.45 -1.73 -8.30
N ALA A 158 25.50 -0.66 -7.49
CA ALA A 158 26.47 -0.53 -6.40
C ALA A 158 25.99 0.41 -5.29
N GLY A 159 26.50 0.18 -4.08
CA GLY A 159 26.18 0.96 -2.90
C GLY A 159 24.74 0.76 -2.44
N LYS A 160 24.15 1.81 -1.84
CA LYS A 160 22.82 1.76 -1.24
C LYS A 160 21.86 2.75 -1.89
N LEU A 161 20.64 2.32 -2.18
CA LEU A 161 19.50 3.17 -2.53
C LEU A 161 18.46 3.11 -1.42
N ILE A 162 18.01 4.26 -0.91
CA ILE A 162 16.93 4.36 0.08
C ILE A 162 15.72 5.01 -0.58
N LEU A 163 14.59 4.32 -0.53
CA LEU A 163 13.28 4.81 -0.96
C LEU A 163 12.42 5.01 0.28
N ALA A 164 12.21 6.25 0.71
CA ALA A 164 11.42 6.53 1.91
C ALA A 164 10.76 7.89 1.84
N ALA A 165 9.43 7.92 1.90
CA ALA A 165 8.70 9.17 2.03
C ALA A 165 9.02 9.83 3.38
N PRO A 166 9.00 11.18 3.47
CA PRO A 166 9.24 11.88 4.73
C PRO A 166 8.22 11.52 5.81
N ASP A 167 8.57 11.81 7.06
CA ASP A 167 7.61 11.69 8.15
C ASP A 167 6.54 12.78 8.05
N PRO A 168 5.24 12.45 7.90
CA PRO A 168 4.18 13.45 7.88
C PRO A 168 4.15 14.30 9.15
N ALA A 169 4.50 13.75 10.31
CA ALA A 169 4.55 14.54 11.54
C ALA A 169 5.66 15.60 11.50
N SER A 170 6.82 15.29 10.91
CA SER A 170 7.95 16.22 10.83
C SER A 170 7.79 17.27 9.72
N VAL A 171 7.08 16.92 8.64
CA VAL A 171 6.83 17.83 7.52
C VAL A 171 5.60 18.70 7.78
N LEU A 172 4.53 18.13 8.32
CA LEU A 172 3.23 18.81 8.41
C LEU A 172 3.00 19.51 9.74
N GLY A 173 3.50 18.97 10.87
CA GLY A 173 3.28 19.55 12.20
C GLY A 173 1.85 20.08 12.41
N ASP A 174 1.75 21.37 12.74
CA ASP A 174 0.47 22.08 12.94
C ASP A 174 -0.04 22.84 11.70
N LEU A 175 0.53 22.61 10.51
CA LEU A 175 0.17 23.32 9.26
C LEU A 175 -1.32 23.25 8.87
N PRO A 176 -2.05 22.12 9.03
CA PRO A 176 -3.47 22.09 8.70
C PRO A 176 -4.26 23.10 9.53
N ALA A 177 -5.11 23.89 8.89
CA ALA A 177 -6.08 24.72 9.61
C ALA A 177 -7.19 23.85 10.22
N LEU A 178 -7.62 22.81 9.49
CA LEU A 178 -8.62 21.84 9.94
C LEU A 178 -8.20 20.43 9.48
N TRP A 179 -8.26 19.45 10.38
CA TRP A 179 -7.99 18.04 10.12
C TRP A 179 -9.14 17.16 10.60
N LEU A 180 -9.99 16.75 9.67
CA LEU A 180 -11.10 15.83 9.91
C LEU A 180 -10.68 14.42 9.53
N ASP A 181 -10.51 13.54 10.52
CA ASP A 181 -10.17 12.13 10.32
C ASP A 181 -11.31 11.25 10.84
N ALA A 182 -11.91 10.43 9.98
CA ALA A 182 -13.04 9.60 10.39
C ALA A 182 -12.59 8.43 11.28
N ALA A 183 -11.33 8.00 11.12
CA ALA A 183 -10.74 6.90 11.87
C ALA A 183 -10.22 7.32 13.26
N ALA A 184 -10.13 8.63 13.52
CA ALA A 184 -9.69 9.12 14.81
C ALA A 184 -10.73 8.83 15.92
N PRO A 185 -10.28 8.50 17.13
CA PRO A 185 -11.19 8.18 18.23
C PRO A 185 -11.95 9.42 18.70
N SER A 186 -13.22 9.25 19.10
CA SER A 186 -14.04 10.28 19.76
C SER A 186 -14.25 11.58 18.95
N VAL A 187 -14.18 11.51 17.63
CA VAL A 187 -14.36 12.68 16.75
C VAL A 187 -15.80 12.97 16.37
N PHE A 188 -16.75 12.08 16.64
CA PHE A 188 -18.14 12.24 16.22
C PHE A 188 -19.09 12.55 17.37
N THR A 189 -20.07 13.42 17.11
CA THR A 189 -21.29 13.52 17.94
C THR A 189 -22.46 12.94 17.17
N GLN A 190 -23.05 11.89 17.71
CA GLN A 190 -24.22 11.23 17.15
C GLN A 190 -25.45 12.13 17.28
N TYR A 191 -26.22 12.24 16.21
CA TYR A 191 -27.54 12.89 16.22
C TYR A 191 -28.63 11.89 16.61
N GLN A 192 -28.85 10.86 15.77
CA GLN A 192 -29.84 9.80 15.94
C GLN A 192 -29.39 8.53 15.18
N SER A 193 -30.16 7.45 15.28
CA SER A 193 -29.99 6.23 14.47
C SER A 193 -31.20 6.01 13.57
N TYR A 194 -30.96 5.60 12.33
CA TYR A 194 -32.03 5.29 11.38
C TYR A 194 -31.76 3.97 10.66
N THR A 195 -32.82 3.23 10.33
CA THR A 195 -32.68 1.92 9.65
C THR A 195 -32.27 2.07 8.19
N PHE A 196 -32.74 3.12 7.50
CA PHE A 196 -32.46 3.35 6.08
C PHE A 196 -31.01 3.75 5.78
N THR A 197 -30.23 4.11 6.79
CA THR A 197 -28.77 4.28 6.66
C THR A 197 -28.02 2.97 6.91
N ASN A 198 -28.67 1.81 6.75
CA ASN A 198 -28.12 0.49 7.11
C ASN A 198 -27.66 0.44 8.58
N ASN A 199 -28.37 1.14 9.47
CA ASN A 199 -28.02 1.33 10.88
C ASN A 199 -26.68 2.02 11.14
N PHE A 200 -26.06 2.65 10.13
CA PHE A 200 -24.89 3.49 10.33
C PHE A 200 -25.23 4.69 11.22
N THR A 201 -24.27 5.07 12.07
CA THR A 201 -24.38 6.22 12.97
C THR A 201 -24.57 7.50 12.18
N VAL A 202 -25.69 8.20 12.40
CA VAL A 202 -25.93 9.52 11.83
C VAL A 202 -25.35 10.57 12.77
N ILE A 203 -24.55 11.47 12.22
CA ILE A 203 -23.78 12.45 12.99
C ILE A 203 -24.28 13.87 12.73
N GLU A 204 -24.30 14.68 13.79
CA GLU A 204 -24.46 16.13 13.66
C GLU A 204 -23.10 16.84 13.65
N ARG A 205 -22.05 16.24 14.21
CA ARG A 205 -20.74 16.88 14.37
C ARG A 205 -19.59 15.93 14.03
N TRP A 206 -18.56 16.48 13.38
CA TRP A 206 -17.25 15.86 13.15
C TRP A 206 -16.17 16.83 13.61
N ASN A 207 -15.48 16.49 14.69
CA ASN A 207 -14.41 17.30 15.29
C ASN A 207 -13.11 17.16 14.50
N ASP A 208 -12.32 18.23 14.51
CA ASP A 208 -10.90 18.12 14.23
C ASP A 208 -10.27 17.10 15.19
N CYS A 209 -9.42 16.21 14.68
CA CYS A 209 -8.83 15.13 15.46
C CYS A 209 -7.74 15.63 16.42
N ARG A 210 -7.25 16.87 16.24
CA ARG A 210 -6.19 17.44 17.06
C ARG A 210 -6.75 18.04 18.36
N PRO A 211 -6.10 17.78 19.51
CA PRO A 211 -6.53 18.34 20.79
C PRO A 211 -6.60 19.88 20.78
N GLY A 212 -7.74 20.44 21.17
CA GLY A 212 -7.94 21.89 21.31
C GLY A 212 -8.08 22.66 19.98
N ALA A 213 -8.17 21.97 18.85
CA ALA A 213 -8.36 22.63 17.56
C ALA A 213 -9.70 23.40 17.49
N PRO A 214 -9.71 24.59 16.85
CA PRO A 214 -10.85 25.51 16.95
C PRO A 214 -11.99 25.18 15.96
N TYR A 215 -11.69 24.46 14.89
CA TYR A 215 -12.63 24.23 13.79
C TYR A 215 -13.19 22.80 13.81
N TYR A 216 -14.40 22.64 13.29
CA TYR A 216 -15.10 21.36 13.21
C TYR A 216 -16.24 21.45 12.20
N GLY A 217 -16.76 20.31 11.76
CA GLY A 217 -18.03 20.24 11.03
C GLY A 217 -19.21 20.14 12.00
N LEU A 218 -20.27 20.93 11.80
CA LEU A 218 -21.50 20.90 12.59
C LEU A 218 -22.73 21.20 11.73
N ASN A 219 -23.72 20.32 11.79
CA ASN A 219 -25.03 20.52 11.19
C ASN A 219 -26.08 20.68 12.29
N THR A 220 -26.67 21.87 12.42
CA THR A 220 -27.62 22.20 13.51
C THR A 220 -29.09 22.20 13.07
N ARG A 221 -29.41 21.63 11.91
CA ARG A 221 -30.73 21.82 11.27
C ARG A 221 -31.91 21.32 12.11
N GLY A 222 -31.71 20.32 12.97
CA GLY A 222 -32.71 19.77 13.89
C GLY A 222 -33.95 19.14 13.24
N GLU A 223 -35.03 19.05 14.02
CA GLU A 223 -36.41 18.75 13.58
C GLU A 223 -36.63 17.41 12.86
N ASN A 224 -35.92 16.35 13.27
CA ASN A 224 -36.00 15.03 12.62
C ASN A 224 -35.72 15.08 11.12
N ASN A 225 -34.85 15.99 10.68
CA ASN A 225 -34.53 16.16 9.28
C ASN A 225 -33.42 15.21 8.83
N TYR A 226 -33.65 13.92 9.00
CA TYR A 226 -32.67 12.85 8.76
C TYR A 226 -32.03 12.86 7.36
N GLN A 227 -32.68 13.47 6.35
CA GLN A 227 -32.13 13.54 4.99
C GLN A 227 -30.93 14.49 4.83
N VAL A 228 -30.57 15.29 5.85
CA VAL A 228 -29.47 16.28 5.74
C VAL A 228 -28.22 15.95 6.56
N TYR A 229 -28.28 14.97 7.45
CA TYR A 229 -27.17 14.61 8.29
C TYR A 229 -26.29 13.54 7.62
N PRO A 230 -24.96 13.67 7.63
CA PRO A 230 -24.06 12.62 7.20
C PRO A 230 -24.15 11.38 8.11
N TYR A 231 -23.67 10.24 7.62
CA TYR A 231 -23.57 9.02 8.42
C TYR A 231 -22.21 8.35 8.28
N VAL A 232 -21.80 7.60 9.29
CA VAL A 232 -20.48 6.96 9.38
C VAL A 232 -20.59 5.49 8.97
N MET A 233 -20.01 5.16 7.81
CA MET A 233 -19.87 3.79 7.35
C MET A 233 -18.68 3.14 8.06
N THR A 234 -18.95 2.29 9.05
CA THR A 234 -17.92 1.55 9.81
C THR A 234 -17.33 0.40 8.98
N ASN A 235 -16.07 0.04 9.22
CA ASN A 235 -15.38 -1.07 8.55
C ASN A 235 -15.44 -0.98 7.01
N ASN A 236 -15.03 0.17 6.46
CA ASN A 236 -15.14 0.45 5.04
C ASN A 236 -13.77 0.35 4.35
N GLN A 237 -13.15 1.46 3.96
CA GLN A 237 -11.86 1.42 3.27
C GLN A 237 -10.75 1.03 4.26
N ASN A 238 -10.00 -0.03 3.95
CA ASN A 238 -8.96 -0.59 4.82
C ASN A 238 -9.49 -0.94 6.24
N GLY A 239 -10.76 -1.32 6.35
CA GLY A 239 -11.42 -1.56 7.64
C GLY A 239 -11.63 -0.31 8.51
N LEU A 240 -11.29 0.88 7.98
CA LEU A 240 -11.46 2.17 8.65
C LEU A 240 -12.83 2.79 8.33
N PRO A 241 -13.39 3.61 9.24
CA PRO A 241 -14.66 4.29 9.02
C PRO A 241 -14.57 5.41 7.98
N VAL A 242 -15.68 5.68 7.27
CA VAL A 242 -15.80 6.75 6.27
C VAL A 242 -17.09 7.52 6.48
N VAL A 243 -17.05 8.85 6.39
CA VAL A 243 -18.23 9.73 6.48
C VAL A 243 -18.90 9.84 5.11
N SER A 244 -20.16 9.43 5.02
CA SER A 244 -20.97 9.49 3.81
C SER A 244 -21.91 10.68 3.81
N MET A 245 -21.93 11.39 2.68
CA MET A 245 -22.96 12.38 2.34
C MET A 245 -24.12 11.74 1.55
N GLY A 246 -24.21 10.40 1.53
CA GLY A 246 -25.22 9.67 0.81
C GLY A 246 -25.16 9.89 -0.71
N SER A 247 -26.22 9.49 -1.39
CA SER A 247 -26.47 9.74 -2.79
C SER A 247 -26.92 11.19 -3.06
N TYR A 248 -26.62 11.67 -4.26
CA TYR A 248 -27.07 12.98 -4.70
C TYR A 248 -28.57 12.98 -5.07
N GLN A 249 -29.42 13.69 -4.32
CA GLN A 249 -30.86 13.87 -4.59
C GLN A 249 -31.67 12.57 -4.82
N THR A 250 -31.25 11.42 -4.29
CA THR A 250 -32.01 10.17 -4.40
C THR A 250 -33.16 10.18 -3.40
N ALA A 251 -34.34 9.67 -3.78
CA ALA A 251 -35.46 9.55 -2.86
C ALA A 251 -35.12 8.60 -1.70
N LEU A 252 -35.51 8.96 -0.49
CA LEU A 252 -35.44 8.07 0.66
C LEU A 252 -36.50 6.96 0.56
N SER A 253 -36.34 5.89 1.34
CA SER A 253 -37.32 4.80 1.39
C SER A 253 -38.69 5.34 1.83
N ALA A 254 -39.76 4.71 1.34
CA ALA A 254 -41.14 5.20 1.48
C ALA A 254 -41.58 5.47 2.94
N GLU A 255 -40.99 4.76 3.89
CA GLU A 255 -41.19 4.92 5.34
C GLU A 255 -40.76 6.31 5.87
N TYR A 256 -39.92 7.01 5.12
CA TYR A 256 -39.34 8.31 5.45
C TYR A 256 -39.84 9.43 4.49
N GLY A 257 -41.03 9.22 3.91
CA GLY A 257 -41.73 10.19 3.06
C GLY A 257 -41.09 10.41 1.69
N SER A 258 -41.64 11.35 0.92
CA SER A 258 -41.20 11.69 -0.45
C SER A 258 -39.94 12.59 -0.51
N ARG A 259 -39.10 12.55 0.52
CA ARG A 259 -37.92 13.42 0.66
C ARG A 259 -36.72 12.83 -0.07
N THR A 260 -35.85 13.70 -0.56
CA THR A 260 -34.59 13.32 -1.23
C THR A 260 -33.39 13.55 -0.32
N GLU A 261 -32.34 12.76 -0.50
CA GLU A 261 -31.05 12.98 0.16
C GLU A 261 -30.47 14.35 -0.18
N ALA A 262 -30.05 15.06 0.86
CA ALA A 262 -29.45 16.39 0.79
C ALA A 262 -28.42 16.56 1.93
N ARG A 263 -27.63 15.52 2.16
CA ARG A 263 -26.71 15.42 3.31
C ARG A 263 -25.50 16.30 3.12
N ARG A 264 -25.12 16.97 4.20
CA ARG A 264 -24.07 17.98 4.21
C ARG A 264 -23.55 18.22 5.61
N LEU A 265 -22.34 18.75 5.68
CA LEU A 265 -21.71 19.12 6.94
C LEU A 265 -21.15 20.54 6.83
N PRO A 266 -21.91 21.57 7.24
CA PRO A 266 -21.38 22.91 7.41
C PRO A 266 -20.17 22.90 8.35
N LEU A 267 -19.20 23.77 8.09
CA LEU A 267 -18.05 23.99 8.96
C LEU A 267 -18.40 25.06 10.01
N SER A 268 -17.71 25.02 11.15
CA SER A 268 -17.90 25.98 12.24
C SER A 268 -17.43 27.41 11.91
N ALA A 269 -16.70 27.57 10.80
CA ALA A 269 -16.23 28.85 10.29
C ALA A 269 -16.10 28.82 8.76
N ASP A 270 -16.16 30.00 8.14
CA ASP A 270 -15.76 30.22 6.76
C ASP A 270 -14.23 30.15 6.65
N LEU A 271 -13.71 29.27 5.80
CA LEU A 271 -12.28 29.13 5.54
C LEU A 271 -11.96 29.55 4.10
N ASN A 272 -10.77 30.13 3.89
CA ASN A 272 -10.24 30.44 2.56
C ASN A 272 -8.95 29.63 2.33
N PRO A 273 -9.05 28.30 2.16
CA PRO A 273 -7.87 27.46 1.99
C PRO A 273 -7.05 27.85 0.76
N GLN A 274 -5.76 27.55 0.79
CA GLN A 274 -4.95 27.41 -0.43
C GLN A 274 -4.98 25.97 -0.90
N TYR A 275 -4.92 24.99 0.00
CA TYR A 275 -4.96 23.56 -0.33
C TYR A 275 -6.01 22.78 0.46
N ILE A 276 -6.57 21.76 -0.18
CA ILE A 276 -7.27 20.67 0.48
C ILE A 276 -6.69 19.36 -0.03
N VAL A 277 -6.35 18.46 0.88
CA VAL A 277 -5.89 17.10 0.57
C VAL A 277 -6.78 16.12 1.31
N MET A 278 -7.34 15.13 0.62
CA MET A 278 -8.37 14.27 1.19
C MET A 278 -8.39 12.87 0.60
N MET A 279 -8.85 11.91 1.40
CA MET A 279 -9.38 10.65 0.92
C MET A 279 -10.84 10.90 0.51
N PHE A 280 -11.08 10.88 -0.80
CA PHE A 280 -12.35 11.22 -1.41
C PHE A 280 -12.98 9.99 -2.06
N GLY A 281 -14.25 9.75 -1.78
CA GLY A 281 -15.04 8.70 -2.40
C GLY A 281 -16.12 9.26 -3.32
N SER A 282 -16.20 8.70 -4.51
CA SER A 282 -17.10 9.11 -5.60
C SER A 282 -18.06 7.99 -6.03
N GLN A 283 -18.27 6.98 -5.19
CA GLN A 283 -19.16 5.84 -5.46
C GLN A 283 -20.61 6.23 -5.76
N HIS A 284 -21.03 7.42 -5.30
CA HIS A 284 -22.33 8.02 -5.57
C HIS A 284 -22.27 9.18 -6.59
N GLY A 285 -21.19 9.24 -7.37
CA GLY A 285 -20.97 10.22 -8.43
C GLY A 285 -20.13 11.43 -8.06
N GLY A 286 -19.79 11.63 -6.79
CA GLY A 286 -19.02 12.79 -6.31
C GLY A 286 -19.84 14.07 -6.17
N GLY A 287 -21.15 14.04 -6.49
CA GLY A 287 -22.10 15.13 -6.30
C GLY A 287 -21.75 16.40 -7.07
N ALA A 288 -22.19 17.56 -6.56
CA ALA A 288 -22.11 18.83 -7.29
C ALA A 288 -20.85 19.68 -7.00
N SER A 289 -19.98 19.25 -6.08
CA SER A 289 -18.78 19.98 -5.66
C SER A 289 -17.75 19.09 -5.00
N VAL A 290 -16.47 19.42 -5.16
CA VAL A 290 -15.34 18.78 -4.44
C VAL A 290 -15.34 19.20 -2.97
N ALA A 291 -15.41 20.52 -2.75
CA ALA A 291 -15.58 21.17 -1.45
C ALA A 291 -16.62 22.28 -1.59
N GLY A 292 -17.29 22.61 -0.49
CA GLY A 292 -18.54 23.32 -0.51
C GLY A 292 -18.49 24.77 -0.03
N GLY A 293 -19.56 25.52 -0.28
CA GLY A 293 -19.73 26.93 0.11
C GLY A 293 -19.52 27.92 -1.03
N THR A 294 -19.23 27.46 -2.23
CA THR A 294 -18.85 28.30 -3.37
C THR A 294 -19.15 27.64 -4.70
N TRP A 295 -19.39 28.47 -5.73
CA TRP A 295 -19.49 27.99 -7.11
C TRP A 295 -18.13 27.67 -7.73
N ASN A 296 -17.05 28.25 -7.21
CA ASN A 296 -15.70 28.12 -7.78
C ASN A 296 -15.12 26.70 -7.63
N LEU A 297 -15.60 25.94 -6.65
CA LEU A 297 -15.21 24.55 -6.39
C LEU A 297 -16.35 23.56 -6.75
N GLY A 298 -17.32 24.06 -7.50
CA GLY A 298 -18.45 23.29 -8.02
C GLY A 298 -18.17 22.72 -9.40
N ARG A 299 -18.86 21.62 -9.69
CA ARG A 299 -19.05 21.13 -11.06
C ARG A 299 -20.01 22.05 -11.80
N LEU A 300 -19.86 22.19 -13.12
CA LEU A 300 -20.67 23.14 -13.91
C LEU A 300 -22.14 22.70 -13.88
N ARG A 301 -23.08 23.56 -14.33
CA ARG A 301 -24.53 23.32 -14.35
C ARG A 301 -24.92 22.07 -15.15
N GLU A 302 -24.71 20.93 -14.53
CA GLU A 302 -24.93 19.60 -15.04
C GLU A 302 -26.12 19.00 -14.28
N THR A 303 -26.80 18.05 -14.89
CA THR A 303 -28.05 17.50 -14.38
C THR A 303 -27.82 16.66 -13.12
N ALA A 304 -28.89 16.28 -12.44
CA ALA A 304 -28.79 15.33 -11.33
C ALA A 304 -28.16 13.98 -11.75
N ALA A 305 -28.30 13.58 -13.02
CA ALA A 305 -27.66 12.37 -13.54
C ALA A 305 -26.14 12.53 -13.62
N ASP A 306 -25.65 13.71 -14.00
CA ASP A 306 -24.22 13.98 -14.12
C ASP A 306 -23.53 14.04 -12.75
N TYR A 307 -24.18 14.63 -11.74
CA TYR A 307 -23.66 14.64 -10.37
C TYR A 307 -23.66 13.25 -9.70
N ARG A 308 -24.40 12.29 -10.27
CA ARG A 308 -24.35 10.86 -9.92
C ARG A 308 -23.36 10.08 -10.78
N ASN A 309 -22.75 10.71 -11.77
CA ASN A 309 -21.75 10.11 -12.64
C ASN A 309 -20.34 10.55 -12.20
N PRO A 310 -19.49 9.61 -11.73
CA PRO A 310 -18.13 9.98 -11.36
C PRO A 310 -17.29 10.45 -12.55
N ALA A 311 -17.59 10.00 -13.78
CA ALA A 311 -16.85 10.39 -14.98
C ALA A 311 -17.06 11.84 -15.41
N THR A 312 -18.09 12.51 -14.89
CA THR A 312 -18.32 13.93 -15.14
C THR A 312 -17.13 14.75 -14.58
N PRO A 313 -16.68 15.85 -15.22
CA PRO A 313 -15.51 16.60 -14.77
C PRO A 313 -15.57 17.02 -13.29
N MET A 314 -14.43 17.01 -12.60
CA MET A 314 -14.39 17.29 -11.17
C MET A 314 -14.74 18.76 -10.84
N LEU A 315 -14.41 19.70 -11.73
CA LEU A 315 -14.70 21.14 -11.55
C LEU A 315 -15.16 21.82 -12.85
N ALA A 316 -15.93 22.90 -12.71
CA ALA A 316 -16.31 23.79 -13.80
C ALA A 316 -15.18 24.73 -14.26
N SER A 317 -14.20 24.98 -13.40
CA SER A 317 -13.12 25.94 -13.59
C SER A 317 -11.77 25.30 -13.30
N LEU A 318 -10.74 25.80 -13.98
CA LEU A 318 -9.39 25.27 -13.85
C LEU A 318 -8.80 25.61 -12.48
N HIS A 319 -8.52 24.57 -11.71
CA HIS A 319 -7.68 24.60 -10.52
C HIS A 319 -6.58 23.54 -10.64
N PRO A 320 -5.35 23.81 -10.16
CA PRO A 320 -4.33 22.78 -10.00
C PRO A 320 -4.87 21.68 -9.08
N MET A 321 -4.82 20.44 -9.57
CA MET A 321 -5.48 19.33 -8.91
C MET A 321 -4.74 18.03 -9.22
N TRP A 322 -4.67 17.15 -8.24
CA TRP A 322 -3.99 15.86 -8.36
C TRP A 322 -4.90 14.74 -7.87
N THR A 323 -4.85 13.60 -8.55
CA THR A 323 -5.47 12.37 -8.10
C THR A 323 -4.44 11.27 -8.01
N ASN A 324 -4.34 10.62 -6.85
CA ASN A 324 -3.40 9.53 -6.61
C ASN A 324 -1.95 9.89 -7.00
N GLY A 325 -1.56 11.17 -6.81
CA GLY A 325 -0.24 11.70 -7.12
C GLY A 325 -0.01 12.18 -8.56
N VAL A 326 -1.01 12.04 -9.43
CA VAL A 326 -0.96 12.49 -10.84
C VAL A 326 -1.68 13.81 -10.99
N GLU A 327 -1.03 14.81 -11.60
CA GLU A 327 -1.68 16.07 -11.96
C GLU A 327 -2.74 15.83 -13.03
N VAL A 328 -3.92 16.42 -12.84
CA VAL A 328 -5.06 16.25 -13.74
C VAL A 328 -5.67 17.59 -14.13
N THR A 329 -6.24 17.66 -15.33
CA THR A 329 -7.01 18.82 -15.75
C THR A 329 -8.43 18.72 -15.21
N SER A 330 -8.71 19.50 -14.16
CA SER A 330 -9.98 19.43 -13.39
C SER A 330 -11.26 19.66 -14.20
N THR A 331 -11.16 20.32 -15.36
CA THR A 331 -12.30 20.63 -16.24
C THR A 331 -12.62 19.57 -17.29
N ASN A 332 -11.81 18.51 -17.40
CA ASN A 332 -12.06 17.41 -18.35
C ASN A 332 -11.81 16.01 -17.76
N THR A 333 -11.26 15.92 -16.55
CA THR A 333 -11.01 14.65 -15.86
C THR A 333 -12.13 14.42 -14.84
N GLY A 334 -12.76 13.24 -14.86
CA GLY A 334 -13.72 12.82 -13.84
C GLY A 334 -13.07 12.09 -12.66
N PHE A 335 -13.83 11.86 -11.60
CA PHE A 335 -13.42 11.02 -10.46
C PHE A 335 -13.31 9.54 -10.86
N SER A 336 -12.61 8.75 -10.03
CA SER A 336 -12.40 7.31 -10.28
C SER A 336 -13.67 6.45 -10.17
N GLY A 337 -14.74 6.95 -9.55
CA GLY A 337 -15.91 6.17 -9.16
C GLY A 337 -15.72 5.32 -7.89
N GLY A 338 -14.50 5.26 -7.37
CA GLY A 338 -14.16 4.63 -6.10
C GLY A 338 -13.64 5.63 -5.09
N TYR A 339 -12.77 5.15 -4.20
CA TYR A 339 -11.94 5.97 -3.34
C TYR A 339 -10.66 6.39 -4.07
N GLN A 340 -10.20 7.60 -3.80
CA GLN A 340 -8.97 8.16 -4.35
C GLN A 340 -8.39 9.19 -3.39
N ILE A 341 -7.09 9.43 -3.51
CA ILE A 341 -6.47 10.63 -2.94
C ILE A 341 -6.76 11.78 -3.88
N LEU A 342 -7.30 12.88 -3.36
CA LEU A 342 -7.62 14.09 -4.11
C LEU A 342 -6.96 15.28 -3.43
N SER A 343 -6.13 16.00 -4.18
CA SER A 343 -5.53 17.27 -3.77
C SER A 343 -5.98 18.37 -4.70
N ILE A 344 -6.31 19.53 -4.13
CA ILE A 344 -6.73 20.70 -4.90
C ILE A 344 -6.07 21.95 -4.34
N ASN A 345 -5.44 22.73 -5.22
CA ASN A 345 -5.12 24.12 -4.93
C ASN A 345 -6.37 24.96 -5.19
N THR A 346 -7.05 25.32 -4.11
CA THR A 346 -8.30 26.07 -4.17
C THR A 346 -8.07 27.56 -4.44
N GLN A 347 -6.84 28.07 -4.44
CA GLN A 347 -6.51 29.48 -4.70
C GLN A 347 -7.28 30.47 -3.80
N GLY A 348 -7.46 30.15 -2.52
CA GLY A 348 -8.11 31.05 -1.55
C GLY A 348 -9.64 31.08 -1.64
N LYS A 349 -10.28 30.18 -2.39
CA LYS A 349 -11.75 30.17 -2.51
C LYS A 349 -12.40 29.74 -1.20
N LEU A 350 -13.56 30.34 -0.92
CA LEU A 350 -14.35 30.04 0.27
C LEU A 350 -14.70 28.56 0.35
N VAL A 351 -14.48 27.99 1.53
CA VAL A 351 -14.93 26.66 1.93
C VAL A 351 -15.57 26.74 3.31
N ASN A 352 -16.85 26.44 3.40
CA ASN A 352 -17.59 26.49 4.67
C ASN A 352 -18.53 25.31 4.88
N THR A 353 -18.44 24.29 4.02
CA THR A 353 -19.21 23.06 4.17
C THR A 353 -18.56 21.94 3.37
N LEU A 354 -18.75 20.71 3.83
CA LEU A 354 -18.52 19.50 3.04
C LEU A 354 -19.84 18.95 2.53
N GLY A 355 -19.78 18.26 1.39
CA GLY A 355 -20.93 17.60 0.78
C GLY A 355 -22.01 18.52 0.20
N TRP A 356 -21.70 19.80 -0.03
CA TRP A 356 -22.70 20.80 -0.41
C TRP A 356 -22.10 21.95 -1.22
N ARG A 357 -22.56 22.21 -2.46
CA ARG A 357 -22.02 23.34 -3.23
C ARG A 357 -22.41 24.70 -2.66
N ASN A 358 -23.70 25.04 -2.66
CA ASN A 358 -24.21 26.38 -2.28
C ASN A 358 -25.74 26.46 -2.01
N SER A 359 -26.55 25.48 -2.45
CA SER A 359 -27.97 25.31 -2.11
C SER A 359 -28.28 23.87 -1.69
N TYR A 360 -29.26 23.63 -0.82
CA TYR A 360 -29.62 22.27 -0.36
C TYR A 360 -29.95 21.31 -1.52
N GLN A 361 -30.32 21.85 -2.68
CA GLN A 361 -30.53 21.09 -3.91
C GLN A 361 -29.22 20.52 -4.48
N ASN A 362 -28.06 20.99 -4.06
CA ASN A 362 -26.75 20.57 -4.54
C ASN A 362 -25.91 19.91 -3.43
N ALA A 363 -26.56 19.08 -2.61
CA ALA A 363 -25.93 18.37 -1.50
C ALA A 363 -25.92 16.85 -1.73
N GLY A 364 -24.93 16.19 -1.16
CA GLY A 364 -24.72 14.73 -1.24
C GLY A 364 -23.85 14.27 -2.41
N GLY A 365 -23.56 12.97 -2.45
CA GLY A 365 -22.82 12.29 -3.51
C GLY A 365 -21.34 12.00 -3.20
N GLN A 366 -20.80 12.54 -2.10
CA GLN A 366 -19.41 12.36 -1.68
C GLN A 366 -19.29 11.44 -0.46
N ASN A 367 -18.18 10.73 -0.37
CA ASN A 367 -17.71 10.08 0.84
C ASN A 367 -16.34 10.67 1.22
N TYR A 368 -16.07 10.81 2.52
CA TYR A 368 -14.81 11.36 3.04
C TYR A 368 -14.24 10.43 4.10
N GLY A 369 -13.04 9.89 3.88
CA GLY A 369 -12.30 9.18 4.92
C GLY A 369 -11.57 10.15 5.83
N GLU A 370 -10.85 11.09 5.22
CA GLU A 370 -10.04 12.07 5.93
C GLU A 370 -9.85 13.31 5.06
N VAL A 371 -9.90 14.50 5.67
CA VAL A 371 -9.85 15.79 4.99
C VAL A 371 -8.92 16.73 5.77
N LEU A 372 -7.84 17.17 5.11
CA LEU A 372 -6.90 18.15 5.62
C LEU A 372 -7.05 19.44 4.81
N ILE A 373 -7.37 20.54 5.49
CA ILE A 373 -7.57 21.87 4.90
C ILE A 373 -6.44 22.79 5.35
N TYR A 374 -5.77 23.43 4.39
CA TYR A 374 -4.63 24.31 4.62
C TYR A 374 -4.96 25.72 4.14
N THR A 375 -4.89 26.71 5.04
CA THR A 375 -4.98 28.14 4.67
C THR A 375 -3.68 28.69 4.09
N ASN A 376 -2.57 27.97 4.30
CA ASN A 376 -1.26 28.29 3.73
C ASN A 376 -1.05 27.51 2.42
N ALA A 377 -0.25 28.06 1.50
CA ALA A 377 0.21 27.31 0.34
C ALA A 377 1.14 26.18 0.79
N LEU A 378 1.05 25.03 0.12
CA LEU A 378 1.96 23.90 0.34
C LEU A 378 3.00 23.86 -0.78
N SER A 379 4.23 23.54 -0.42
CA SER A 379 5.25 23.04 -1.36
C SER A 379 4.85 21.66 -1.90
N ASP A 380 5.46 21.25 -3.02
CA ASP A 380 5.22 19.91 -3.57
C ASP A 380 5.63 18.81 -2.59
N LEU A 381 6.72 19.00 -1.85
CA LEU A 381 7.17 18.07 -0.82
C LEU A 381 6.11 17.89 0.29
N GLU A 382 5.56 19.00 0.80
CA GLU A 382 4.51 18.96 1.83
C GLU A 382 3.27 18.26 1.28
N ARG A 383 2.77 18.67 0.11
CA ARG A 383 1.60 18.07 -0.54
C ARG A 383 1.77 16.57 -0.74
N MET A 384 2.88 16.13 -1.36
CA MET A 384 3.15 14.72 -1.64
C MET A 384 3.33 13.90 -0.36
N THR A 385 3.80 14.50 0.73
CA THR A 385 3.88 13.85 2.04
C THR A 385 2.49 13.59 2.61
N VAL A 386 1.55 14.53 2.50
CA VAL A 386 0.15 14.30 2.89
C VAL A 386 -0.48 13.22 2.02
N GLU A 387 -0.28 13.29 0.70
CA GLU A 387 -0.83 12.32 -0.24
C GLU A 387 -0.34 10.89 0.05
N ALA A 388 0.96 10.72 0.29
CA ALA A 388 1.57 9.44 0.66
C ALA A 388 1.07 8.92 2.02
N TYR A 389 0.91 9.82 3.01
CA TYR A 389 0.32 9.48 4.30
C TYR A 389 -1.09 8.90 4.14
N LEU A 390 -1.96 9.60 3.40
CA LEU A 390 -3.33 9.16 3.17
C LEU A 390 -3.35 7.87 2.35
N ALA A 391 -2.54 7.78 1.30
CA ALA A 391 -2.47 6.57 0.47
C ALA A 391 -2.07 5.34 1.30
N LYS A 392 -1.06 5.46 2.18
CA LYS A 392 -0.64 4.39 3.07
C LYS A 392 -1.74 4.03 4.07
N LYS A 393 -2.32 5.01 4.77
CA LYS A 393 -3.34 4.78 5.80
C LYS A 393 -4.60 4.13 5.23
N TRP A 394 -5.03 4.58 4.06
CA TRP A 394 -6.28 4.15 3.43
C TRP A 394 -6.07 3.03 2.39
N VAL A 395 -4.84 2.54 2.20
CA VAL A 395 -4.47 1.50 1.21
C VAL A 395 -5.02 1.86 -0.17
N LEU A 396 -4.58 3.00 -0.67
CA LEU A 396 -4.96 3.53 -1.99
C LEU A 396 -3.73 3.65 -2.89
N PRO A 397 -3.89 3.50 -4.22
CA PRO A 397 -2.79 3.71 -5.15
C PRO A 397 -2.21 5.12 -5.04
N TYR A 398 -0.88 5.20 -5.07
CA TYR A 398 -0.17 6.47 -5.13
C TYR A 398 1.11 6.31 -5.93
N VAL A 399 1.18 7.02 -7.06
CA VAL A 399 2.24 6.77 -8.05
C VAL A 399 3.62 7.20 -7.57
N ASN A 400 3.70 8.18 -6.66
CA ASN A 400 4.98 8.78 -6.27
C ASN A 400 5.72 8.00 -5.16
N THR A 401 5.14 6.91 -4.65
CA THR A 401 5.82 5.97 -3.73
C THR A 401 5.70 4.52 -4.21
N CYS A 402 5.44 4.30 -5.49
CA CYS A 402 5.45 2.97 -6.08
C CYS A 402 6.55 2.89 -7.13
N VAL A 403 7.43 1.89 -7.00
CA VAL A 403 8.40 1.54 -8.04
C VAL A 403 7.99 0.20 -8.65
N PRO A 404 7.41 0.18 -9.86
CA PRO A 404 6.94 -1.05 -10.50
C PRO A 404 8.00 -2.14 -10.65
N SER A 405 9.26 -1.78 -10.92
CA SER A 405 10.36 -2.74 -11.08
C SER A 405 11.64 -2.23 -10.40
N ALA A 406 12.26 -3.11 -9.62
CA ALA A 406 13.58 -2.89 -9.06
C ALA A 406 14.50 -4.10 -9.26
N THR A 407 15.73 -3.85 -9.73
CA THR A 407 16.80 -4.85 -9.82
C THR A 407 17.92 -4.48 -8.85
N VAL A 408 18.35 -5.41 -8.00
CA VAL A 408 19.42 -5.18 -7.02
C VAL A 408 20.58 -6.14 -7.29
N ALA A 409 21.72 -5.60 -7.73
CA ALA A 409 22.90 -6.39 -8.04
C ALA A 409 23.53 -7.02 -6.79
N THR A 410 24.28 -8.10 -6.97
CA THR A 410 25.02 -8.75 -5.88
C THR A 410 25.99 -7.77 -5.22
N GLY A 411 25.89 -7.60 -3.90
CA GLY A 411 26.71 -6.65 -3.13
C GLY A 411 26.15 -5.23 -3.08
N ALA A 412 25.02 -4.96 -3.73
CA ALA A 412 24.28 -3.71 -3.59
C ALA A 412 23.09 -3.85 -2.62
N GLU A 413 22.61 -2.71 -2.13
CA GLU A 413 21.55 -2.63 -1.12
C GLU A 413 20.39 -1.72 -1.57
N LEU A 414 19.16 -2.20 -1.38
CA LEU A 414 17.93 -1.41 -1.51
C LEU A 414 17.22 -1.37 -0.16
N GLU A 415 16.93 -0.18 0.35
CA GLU A 415 16.07 0.02 1.51
C GLU A 415 14.71 0.56 1.05
N ILE A 416 13.66 -0.20 1.34
CA ILE A 416 12.27 0.18 1.10
C ILE A 416 11.69 0.59 2.46
N GLY A 417 11.54 1.90 2.62
CA GLY A 417 11.03 2.52 3.83
C GLY A 417 9.61 3.05 3.65
N ARG A 418 9.33 4.15 4.35
CA ARG A 418 7.97 4.64 4.57
C ARG A 418 7.18 4.87 3.30
N ALA A 419 5.97 4.31 3.28
CA ALA A 419 4.95 4.43 2.23
C ALA A 419 5.37 3.88 0.85
N TYR A 420 6.58 3.33 0.72
CA TYR A 420 7.05 2.80 -0.54
C TYR A 420 6.63 1.36 -0.77
N THR A 421 6.32 1.05 -2.02
CA THR A 421 6.13 -0.32 -2.51
C THR A 421 7.03 -0.59 -3.72
N VAL A 422 7.41 -1.85 -3.88
CA VAL A 422 8.08 -2.38 -5.07
C VAL A 422 7.29 -3.57 -5.56
N ASP A 423 6.77 -3.49 -6.79
CA ASP A 423 5.88 -4.52 -7.33
C ASP A 423 6.67 -5.72 -7.87
N GLN A 424 7.75 -5.47 -8.62
CA GLN A 424 8.63 -6.50 -9.17
C GLN A 424 10.05 -6.36 -8.64
N LEU A 425 10.60 -7.44 -8.07
CA LEU A 425 11.94 -7.47 -7.51
C LEU A 425 12.82 -8.53 -8.21
N TYR A 426 14.01 -8.11 -8.61
CA TYR A 426 15.00 -8.95 -9.30
C TYR A 426 16.41 -8.80 -8.72
N GLY A 427 17.29 -9.74 -9.05
CA GLY A 427 18.71 -9.68 -8.73
C GLY A 427 19.08 -10.49 -7.48
N GLY A 428 20.29 -10.24 -6.98
CA GLY A 428 20.97 -11.05 -5.96
C GLY A 428 21.53 -10.27 -4.77
N GLY A 429 21.23 -8.97 -4.66
CA GLY A 429 21.69 -8.10 -3.57
C GLY A 429 20.92 -8.26 -2.27
N THR A 430 20.96 -7.24 -1.42
CA THR A 430 20.23 -7.19 -0.15
C THR A 430 19.10 -6.17 -0.23
N VAL A 431 17.90 -6.57 0.20
CA VAL A 431 16.74 -5.68 0.34
C VAL A 431 16.35 -5.57 1.80
N HIS A 432 16.24 -4.36 2.31
CA HIS A 432 15.79 -4.06 3.68
C HIS A 432 14.39 -3.45 3.63
N LEU A 433 13.46 -4.04 4.37
CA LEU A 433 12.14 -3.45 4.61
C LEU A 433 12.11 -2.86 6.01
N THR A 434 12.10 -1.53 6.10
CA THR A 434 12.23 -0.82 7.38
C THR A 434 10.89 -0.46 8.01
N ASP A 435 9.84 -0.34 7.20
CA ASP A 435 8.46 -0.20 7.65
C ASP A 435 7.77 -1.57 7.67
N GLY A 436 7.11 -1.91 8.79
CA GLY A 436 6.41 -3.19 9.00
C GLY A 436 5.13 -3.40 8.16
N SER A 437 5.13 -2.93 6.92
CA SER A 437 4.07 -3.11 5.93
C SER A 437 4.09 -4.53 5.35
N ALA A 438 2.96 -4.98 4.80
CA ALA A 438 2.93 -6.18 3.99
C ALA A 438 3.79 -5.98 2.72
N PHE A 439 4.60 -6.96 2.39
CA PHE A 439 5.46 -6.95 1.21
C PHE A 439 5.24 -8.21 0.39
N ALA A 440 4.76 -8.01 -0.84
CA ALA A 440 4.38 -9.08 -1.75
C ALA A 440 4.90 -8.79 -3.17
N PRO A 441 6.23 -8.62 -3.36
CA PRO A 441 6.76 -8.42 -4.70
C PRO A 441 6.58 -9.70 -5.51
N VAL A 442 6.39 -9.55 -6.80
CA VAL A 442 6.56 -10.64 -7.77
C VAL A 442 7.96 -10.51 -8.41
N GLY A 443 8.36 -11.50 -9.21
CA GLY A 443 9.67 -11.49 -9.88
C GLY A 443 10.64 -12.53 -9.34
N ARG A 444 11.84 -12.54 -9.92
CA ARG A 444 12.86 -13.58 -9.66
C ARG A 444 14.01 -12.98 -8.86
N PHE A 445 13.76 -12.73 -7.59
CA PHE A 445 14.79 -12.31 -6.63
C PHE A 445 15.49 -13.54 -6.03
N THR A 446 16.82 -13.53 -6.00
CA THR A 446 17.66 -14.62 -5.46
C THR A 446 18.61 -14.13 -4.37
N GLY A 447 18.41 -12.91 -3.88
CA GLY A 447 19.26 -12.26 -2.88
C GLY A 447 18.77 -12.45 -1.45
N THR A 448 19.18 -11.53 -0.57
CA THR A 448 18.78 -11.52 0.84
C THR A 448 17.65 -10.52 1.07
N LEU A 449 16.58 -10.95 1.74
CA LEU A 449 15.52 -10.07 2.21
C LEU A 449 15.61 -9.93 3.74
N GLN A 450 15.69 -8.71 4.24
CA GLN A 450 15.72 -8.39 5.67
C GLN A 450 14.43 -7.65 6.05
N LEU A 451 13.66 -8.25 6.96
CA LEU A 451 12.38 -7.74 7.41
C LEU A 451 12.53 -7.17 8.82
N ASN A 452 12.17 -5.90 9.03
CA ASN A 452 12.08 -5.32 10.36
C ASN A 452 10.66 -5.46 10.95
N GLY A 453 10.11 -6.69 10.92
CA GLY A 453 8.71 -6.99 11.20
C GLY A 453 7.82 -7.05 9.94
N GLY A 454 6.50 -7.14 10.11
CA GLY A 454 5.53 -7.24 9.02
C GLY A 454 5.26 -8.66 8.52
N THR A 455 4.54 -8.77 7.40
CA THR A 455 4.21 -10.04 6.72
C THR A 455 4.93 -10.10 5.37
N PHE A 456 5.59 -11.22 5.10
CA PHE A 456 6.15 -11.54 3.78
C PHE A 456 5.26 -12.57 3.10
N ASP A 457 4.52 -12.13 2.08
CA ASP A 457 3.62 -12.98 1.33
C ASP A 457 4.33 -13.45 0.05
N VAL A 458 4.64 -14.75 -0.02
CA VAL A 458 5.12 -15.36 -1.25
C VAL A 458 3.91 -15.72 -2.10
N VAL A 459 3.61 -14.86 -3.08
CA VAL A 459 2.53 -15.07 -4.03
C VAL A 459 2.83 -16.33 -4.86
N ASP A 460 1.80 -17.12 -5.16
CA ASP A 460 1.87 -18.33 -5.99
C ASP A 460 2.69 -19.51 -5.44
N LEU A 461 2.89 -19.61 -4.11
CA LEU A 461 3.35 -20.88 -3.53
C LEU A 461 2.30 -21.98 -3.79
N PRO A 462 2.67 -23.10 -4.43
CA PRO A 462 1.73 -24.20 -4.60
C PRO A 462 1.32 -24.71 -3.21
N ALA A 463 0.02 -24.95 -3.04
CA ALA A 463 -0.47 -25.60 -1.84
C ALA A 463 0.27 -26.94 -1.64
N PRO A 464 0.61 -27.33 -0.39
CA PRO A 464 1.12 -28.66 -0.12
C PRO A 464 0.18 -29.71 -0.73
N PRO A 465 0.71 -30.84 -1.26
CA PRO A 465 -0.12 -31.86 -1.87
C PRO A 465 -1.17 -32.39 -0.87
N GLY A 466 -2.43 -32.43 -1.28
CA GLY A 466 -3.53 -32.90 -0.44
C GLY A 466 -3.73 -34.42 -0.49
N PRO A 467 -4.71 -34.95 0.26
CA PRO A 467 -4.99 -36.39 0.31
C PRO A 467 -5.26 -37.02 -1.08
N GLU A 468 -5.75 -36.24 -2.05
CA GLU A 468 -6.00 -36.67 -3.42
C GLU A 468 -4.76 -37.19 -4.16
N VAL A 469 -3.53 -36.83 -3.73
CA VAL A 469 -2.30 -37.33 -4.35
C VAL A 469 -1.87 -38.71 -3.84
N VAL A 470 -2.47 -39.20 -2.75
CA VAL A 470 -2.15 -40.52 -2.20
C VAL A 470 -2.73 -41.59 -3.13
N PRO A 471 -1.91 -42.44 -3.79
CA PRO A 471 -2.41 -43.38 -4.78
C PRO A 471 -3.42 -44.38 -4.21
N ALA A 472 -4.58 -44.51 -4.86
CA ALA A 472 -5.61 -45.49 -4.47
C ALA A 472 -5.25 -46.92 -4.90
N ALA A 473 -4.58 -47.07 -6.04
CA ALA A 473 -4.19 -48.38 -6.56
C ALA A 473 -3.16 -49.05 -5.63
N GLY A 474 -3.50 -50.24 -5.12
CA GLY A 474 -2.63 -51.02 -4.23
C GLY A 474 -2.62 -50.58 -2.76
N ARG A 475 -3.37 -49.54 -2.40
CA ARG A 475 -3.55 -49.14 -1.00
C ARG A 475 -4.39 -50.17 -0.26
N SER A 476 -3.86 -50.70 0.85
CA SER A 476 -4.53 -51.75 1.62
C SER A 476 -5.44 -51.21 2.72
N ALA A 477 -5.10 -50.06 3.29
CA ALA A 477 -5.89 -49.34 4.29
C ALA A 477 -5.41 -47.88 4.39
N TRP A 478 -6.28 -46.99 4.85
CA TRP A 478 -5.98 -45.60 5.19
C TRP A 478 -6.81 -45.19 6.40
N PHE A 479 -6.16 -44.94 7.53
CA PHE A 479 -6.82 -44.46 8.75
C PHE A 479 -6.44 -43.01 8.99
N ASP A 480 -7.44 -42.15 9.21
CA ASP A 480 -7.26 -40.74 9.54
C ASP A 480 -8.23 -40.34 10.67
N PRO A 481 -7.77 -40.27 11.93
CA PRO A 481 -8.61 -39.85 13.06
C PRO A 481 -9.15 -38.43 12.93
N SER A 482 -8.57 -37.58 12.06
CA SER A 482 -9.11 -36.24 11.78
C SER A 482 -10.38 -36.26 10.94
N GLN A 483 -10.70 -37.38 10.31
CA GLN A 483 -12.06 -37.62 9.81
C GLN A 483 -12.93 -38.12 10.95
N THR A 484 -13.40 -37.20 11.78
CA THR A 484 -14.17 -37.50 12.99
C THR A 484 -15.44 -38.32 12.72
N ASN A 485 -16.02 -38.25 11.51
CA ASN A 485 -17.13 -39.09 11.08
C ASN A 485 -16.77 -40.57 10.82
N ARG A 486 -15.46 -40.90 10.78
CA ARG A 486 -14.91 -42.26 10.68
C ARG A 486 -14.47 -42.81 12.04
N VAL A 487 -14.49 -41.98 13.08
CA VAL A 487 -14.17 -42.38 14.46
C VAL A 487 -15.44 -42.88 15.14
N VAL A 488 -15.40 -44.10 15.64
CA VAL A 488 -16.45 -44.68 16.48
C VAL A 488 -16.02 -44.59 17.93
N LEU A 489 -16.69 -43.73 18.69
CA LEU A 489 -16.47 -43.59 20.12
C LEU A 489 -17.13 -44.74 20.88
N GLY A 490 -16.45 -45.21 21.91
CA GLY A 490 -16.94 -46.23 22.81
C GLY A 490 -17.73 -45.68 23.98
N ILE A 491 -18.41 -46.56 24.73
CA ILE A 491 -19.05 -46.18 25.99
C ILE A 491 -17.99 -45.77 27.04
N GLU A 492 -18.34 -44.83 27.92
CA GLU A 492 -17.51 -44.40 29.04
C GLU A 492 -17.37 -45.53 30.08
N TYR A 493 -16.14 -45.82 30.52
CA TYR A 493 -15.86 -46.74 31.62
C TYR A 493 -15.22 -45.98 32.79
N THR A 494 -15.24 -46.59 33.98
CA THR A 494 -14.58 -46.05 35.17
C THR A 494 -13.11 -46.50 35.24
N PRO A 495 -12.15 -45.60 35.53
CA PRO A 495 -12.32 -44.16 35.75
C PRO A 495 -12.76 -43.43 34.47
N THR A 496 -13.69 -42.48 34.58
CA THR A 496 -14.26 -41.73 33.45
C THR A 496 -13.15 -41.13 32.59
N ARG A 497 -13.14 -41.47 31.31
CA ARG A 497 -12.15 -41.02 30.32
C ARG A 497 -12.87 -40.33 29.16
N PRO A 498 -12.45 -39.14 28.72
CA PRO A 498 -13.01 -38.52 27.53
C PRO A 498 -12.60 -39.29 26.26
N LEU A 499 -13.60 -39.62 25.41
CA LEU A 499 -13.48 -40.01 24.00
C LEU A 499 -12.64 -41.27 23.66
N ALA A 500 -12.84 -42.39 24.38
CA ALA A 500 -12.23 -43.67 24.00
C ALA A 500 -12.68 -44.14 22.61
N VAL A 501 -11.74 -44.58 21.76
CA VAL A 501 -12.00 -44.99 20.37
C VAL A 501 -12.27 -46.50 20.31
N ALA A 502 -13.54 -46.88 20.12
CA ALA A 502 -13.94 -48.27 19.92
C ALA A 502 -13.66 -48.76 18.48
N GLY A 503 -13.60 -47.84 17.52
CA GLY A 503 -13.14 -48.15 16.18
C GLY A 503 -12.73 -46.93 15.38
N LEU A 504 -11.79 -47.11 14.44
CA LEU A 504 -11.48 -46.12 13.41
C LEU A 504 -11.65 -46.78 12.04
N LEU A 505 -12.68 -46.36 11.31
CA LEU A 505 -12.95 -46.86 9.97
C LEU A 505 -11.86 -46.39 9.01
N ASP A 506 -11.56 -47.21 8.00
CA ASP A 506 -10.78 -46.79 6.85
C ASP A 506 -11.42 -45.55 6.20
N ARG A 507 -10.64 -44.62 5.67
CA ARG A 507 -11.09 -43.35 5.10
C ARG A 507 -12.08 -43.54 3.94
N GLU A 508 -11.95 -44.62 3.18
CA GLU A 508 -12.64 -44.82 1.91
C GLU A 508 -13.57 -46.04 1.91
N TRP A 509 -13.44 -46.97 2.87
CA TRP A 509 -14.24 -48.18 2.90
C TRP A 509 -14.68 -48.62 4.32
N ASP A 510 -15.98 -48.83 4.52
CA ASP A 510 -16.54 -49.21 5.84
C ASP A 510 -16.23 -50.66 6.25
N GLY A 511 -15.75 -51.49 5.32
CA GLY A 511 -15.49 -52.91 5.55
C GLY A 511 -14.13 -53.23 6.17
N LEU A 512 -13.26 -52.22 6.36
CA LEU A 512 -11.97 -52.36 7.03
C LEU A 512 -11.84 -51.26 8.09
N TYR A 513 -11.44 -51.65 9.28
CA TYR A 513 -11.31 -50.71 10.39
C TYR A 513 -10.30 -51.19 11.42
N LEU A 514 -9.84 -50.24 12.24
CA LEU A 514 -9.06 -50.48 13.44
C LEU A 514 -10.01 -50.67 14.61
N LEU A 515 -10.03 -51.86 15.21
CA LEU A 515 -10.84 -52.26 16.35
C LEU A 515 -10.13 -51.94 17.67
N GLY A 516 -10.77 -51.12 18.50
CA GLY A 516 -10.38 -50.96 19.89
C GLY A 516 -11.06 -52.03 20.76
N THR A 517 -10.28 -52.78 21.51
CA THR A 517 -10.79 -53.92 22.29
C THR A 517 -11.13 -53.50 23.72
N CYS A 518 -12.33 -53.84 24.18
CA CYS A 518 -12.74 -53.70 25.57
C CYS A 518 -13.27 -55.05 26.10
N GLY A 519 -12.45 -55.77 26.87
CA GLY A 519 -12.92 -56.94 27.62
C GLY A 519 -13.83 -56.46 28.75
N GLY A 520 -15.10 -56.85 28.74
CA GLY A 520 -16.07 -56.40 29.73
C GLY A 520 -15.59 -56.60 31.17
N VAL A 521 -15.78 -55.58 32.00
CA VAL A 521 -15.46 -55.46 33.44
C VAL A 521 -15.44 -56.78 34.24
N GLY A 522 -14.26 -57.41 34.30
CA GLY A 522 -13.79 -58.22 35.42
C GLY A 522 -12.73 -57.46 36.24
N ILE A 523 -12.44 -57.88 37.48
CA ILE A 523 -11.52 -57.19 38.40
C ILE A 523 -10.05 -57.10 37.90
N ASN A 524 -9.74 -57.72 36.75
CA ASN A 524 -8.43 -57.74 36.09
C ASN A 524 -8.48 -57.27 34.61
N ASP A 525 -9.59 -56.70 34.13
CA ASP A 525 -9.76 -56.27 32.74
C ASP A 525 -9.64 -54.74 32.59
N TYR A 526 -8.52 -54.30 32.01
CA TYR A 526 -8.24 -52.90 31.66
C TYR A 526 -8.89 -52.51 30.32
N ASP A 527 -9.40 -51.27 30.21
CA ASP A 527 -9.84 -50.69 28.93
C ASP A 527 -8.60 -50.34 28.08
N ARG A 528 -8.46 -50.99 26.92
CA ARG A 528 -7.27 -50.91 26.06
C ARG A 528 -7.49 -50.08 24.80
N ARG A 529 -8.56 -49.30 24.75
CA ARG A 529 -8.84 -48.42 23.62
C ARG A 529 -7.98 -47.15 23.74
N PRO A 530 -7.30 -46.71 22.66
CA PRO A 530 -6.71 -45.38 22.66
C PRO A 530 -7.83 -44.32 22.71
N TRP A 531 -7.49 -43.08 23.06
CA TRP A 531 -8.44 -41.97 22.96
C TRP A 531 -8.13 -41.07 21.78
N LEU A 532 -9.14 -40.30 21.40
CA LEU A 532 -9.04 -39.25 20.41
C LEU A 532 -8.55 -37.97 21.09
N ASP A 533 -7.35 -37.52 20.77
CA ASP A 533 -6.74 -36.30 21.30
C ASP A 533 -6.73 -35.19 20.25
N GLU A 534 -7.31 -34.04 20.55
CA GLU A 534 -7.37 -32.88 19.66
C GLU A 534 -6.20 -31.94 19.94
N ARG A 535 -5.33 -31.71 18.96
CA ARG A 535 -4.20 -30.78 19.06
C ARG A 535 -4.23 -29.78 17.90
N ALA A 536 -3.71 -28.57 18.15
CA ALA A 536 -3.50 -27.60 17.08
C ALA A 536 -2.43 -28.13 16.11
N GLY A 537 -2.79 -28.29 14.84
CA GLY A 537 -1.84 -28.63 13.79
C GLY A 537 -0.88 -27.48 13.46
N PRO A 538 0.12 -27.72 12.59
CA PRO A 538 1.10 -26.70 12.20
C PRO A 538 0.50 -25.43 11.56
N LEU A 539 -0.73 -25.52 11.05
CA LEU A 539 -1.48 -24.42 10.43
C LEU A 539 -2.57 -23.85 11.35
N GLY A 540 -2.58 -24.19 12.64
CA GLY A 540 -3.60 -23.76 13.61
C GLY A 540 -4.96 -24.46 13.49
N THR A 541 -5.17 -25.28 12.47
CA THR A 541 -6.36 -26.13 12.33
C THR A 541 -6.31 -27.31 13.30
N PRO A 542 -7.42 -27.68 13.96
CA PRO A 542 -7.47 -28.88 14.80
C PRO A 542 -7.13 -30.14 14.01
N LEU A 543 -6.19 -30.93 14.53
CA LEU A 543 -5.88 -32.29 14.09
C LEU A 543 -6.18 -33.24 15.24
N PHE A 544 -6.69 -34.42 14.91
CA PHE A 544 -6.98 -35.44 15.90
C PHE A 544 -5.92 -36.54 15.85
N TRP A 545 -5.50 -37.01 17.01
CA TRP A 545 -4.49 -38.04 17.21
C TRP A 545 -5.11 -39.22 17.96
N LEU A 546 -4.55 -40.42 17.73
CA LEU A 546 -4.84 -41.57 18.57
C LEU A 546 -3.76 -41.66 19.63
N ASP A 547 -4.11 -41.40 20.88
CA ASP A 547 -3.18 -41.45 21.99
C ASP A 547 -3.26 -42.83 22.68
N TYR A 548 -2.10 -43.47 22.76
CA TYR A 548 -1.92 -44.83 23.27
C TYR A 548 -1.36 -44.87 24.69
N GLN A 549 -1.20 -43.73 25.39
CA GLN A 549 -0.62 -43.71 26.73
C GLN A 549 -1.41 -44.63 27.70
N ASP A 550 -0.68 -45.52 28.38
CA ASP A 550 -1.26 -46.44 29.35
C ASP A 550 -1.29 -45.80 30.74
N PHE A 551 -2.48 -45.71 31.33
CA PHE A 551 -2.68 -45.13 32.67
C PHE A 551 -2.89 -46.18 33.75
N TYR A 552 -2.85 -47.48 33.42
CA TYR A 552 -3.02 -48.55 34.39
C TYR A 552 -1.64 -49.03 34.89
N PRO A 553 -1.27 -48.75 36.16
CA PRO A 553 0.09 -49.01 36.67
C PRO A 553 0.51 -50.49 36.63
N ASN A 554 -0.47 -51.40 36.51
CA ASN A 554 -0.29 -52.84 36.51
C ASN A 554 -0.70 -53.49 35.16
N ASP A 555 -1.01 -52.71 34.12
CA ASP A 555 -1.21 -53.28 32.77
C ASP A 555 0.14 -53.44 32.09
N THR A 556 0.40 -54.64 31.60
CA THR A 556 1.63 -54.99 30.86
C THR A 556 1.37 -55.11 29.36
N LYS A 557 0.12 -54.89 28.92
CA LYS A 557 -0.33 -55.13 27.55
C LYS A 557 -0.60 -53.84 26.76
N GLY A 558 -0.79 -52.70 27.44
CA GLY A 558 -0.99 -51.40 26.81
C GLY A 558 -2.29 -51.26 26.01
N ASN A 559 -2.49 -50.05 25.46
CA ASN A 559 -3.59 -49.76 24.55
C ASN A 559 -3.30 -50.33 23.15
N THR A 560 -4.33 -50.84 22.46
CA THR A 560 -4.18 -51.44 21.13
C THR A 560 -5.36 -51.14 20.23
N LEU A 561 -5.08 -50.95 18.94
CA LEU A 561 -6.04 -51.10 17.86
C LEU A 561 -5.65 -52.26 16.95
N ARG A 562 -6.63 -53.01 16.46
CA ARG A 562 -6.42 -54.22 15.66
C ARG A 562 -7.16 -54.14 14.34
N MET A 563 -6.54 -54.56 13.24
CA MET A 563 -7.23 -54.58 11.96
C MET A 563 -8.35 -55.64 11.95
N ALA A 564 -9.57 -55.21 11.66
CA ALA A 564 -10.76 -56.05 11.65
C ALA A 564 -11.67 -55.73 10.45
N ARG A 565 -12.57 -56.66 10.12
CA ARG A 565 -13.49 -56.54 8.96
C ARG A 565 -14.97 -56.77 9.27
N ASN A 566 -15.31 -57.22 10.48
CA ASN A 566 -16.69 -57.47 10.86
C ASN A 566 -17.16 -56.36 11.81
N PRO A 567 -17.88 -55.32 11.34
CA PRO A 567 -18.23 -54.16 12.16
C PRO A 567 -19.04 -54.51 13.42
N LYS A 568 -19.67 -55.69 13.48
CA LYS A 568 -20.36 -56.18 14.68
C LYS A 568 -19.42 -56.41 15.88
N GLN A 569 -18.11 -56.45 15.65
CA GLN A 569 -17.09 -56.59 16.69
C GLN A 569 -16.70 -55.23 17.32
N ILE A 570 -17.10 -54.09 16.74
CA ILE A 570 -16.81 -52.76 17.30
C ILE A 570 -17.45 -52.64 18.67
N GLY A 571 -16.65 -52.28 19.69
CA GLY A 571 -17.11 -52.20 21.08
C GLY A 571 -17.24 -53.56 21.78
N SER A 572 -16.74 -54.65 21.18
CA SER A 572 -16.64 -55.96 21.81
C SER A 572 -15.24 -56.23 22.40
N GLY A 573 -15.13 -57.29 23.20
CA GLY A 573 -13.84 -57.80 23.68
C GLY A 573 -13.11 -58.70 22.66
N ASP A 574 -13.57 -58.72 21.41
CA ASP A 574 -12.98 -59.56 20.37
C ASP A 574 -11.55 -59.12 20.07
N THR A 575 -10.66 -60.10 20.01
CA THR A 575 -9.23 -59.91 19.80
C THR A 575 -8.76 -60.43 18.44
N SER A 576 -9.66 -60.96 17.61
CA SER A 576 -9.34 -61.45 16.28
C SER A 576 -8.87 -60.32 15.37
N SER A 577 -7.71 -60.51 14.75
CA SER A 577 -7.18 -59.63 13.71
C SER A 577 -7.33 -60.31 12.34
N VAL A 578 -7.66 -59.53 11.31
CA VAL A 578 -7.63 -60.03 9.94
C VAL A 578 -6.23 -59.87 9.36
N VAL A 579 -5.73 -60.91 8.70
CA VAL A 579 -4.45 -60.83 7.97
C VAL A 579 -4.63 -59.92 6.78
N THR A 580 -3.85 -58.84 6.74
CA THR A 580 -3.70 -57.98 5.56
C THR A 580 -2.26 -58.08 5.06
N ASN A 581 -2.09 -58.30 3.76
CA ASN A 581 -0.78 -58.39 3.11
C ASN A 581 -0.16 -56.99 2.94
N VAL A 582 0.15 -56.32 4.04
CA VAL A 582 0.81 -55.00 4.03
C VAL A 582 2.31 -55.19 3.79
N ARG A 583 2.84 -54.58 2.73
CA ARG A 583 4.28 -54.61 2.42
C ARG A 583 5.01 -53.34 2.86
N THR A 584 4.31 -52.23 2.95
CA THR A 584 4.85 -50.91 3.29
C THR A 584 3.76 -50.12 4.02
N GLY A 585 4.12 -49.41 5.09
CA GLY A 585 3.23 -48.55 5.84
C GLY A 585 3.88 -47.19 6.08
N PHE A 586 3.08 -46.13 5.99
CA PHE A 586 3.47 -44.78 6.36
C PHE A 586 2.65 -44.41 7.60
N ILE A 587 3.32 -43.94 8.64
CA ILE A 587 2.69 -43.61 9.92
C ILE A 587 3.24 -42.25 10.34
N VAL A 588 2.34 -41.32 10.62
CA VAL A 588 2.67 -40.09 11.33
C VAL A 588 2.56 -40.42 12.81
N LEU A 589 3.65 -40.19 13.55
CA LEU A 589 3.73 -40.46 14.98
C LEU A 589 4.31 -39.24 15.68
N ASP A 590 3.72 -38.90 16.82
CA ASP A 590 4.30 -37.97 17.77
C ASP A 590 5.02 -38.79 18.84
N SER A 591 6.29 -38.48 19.09
CA SER A 591 7.11 -39.18 20.09
C SER A 591 7.27 -38.38 21.39
N SER A 592 6.52 -37.28 21.54
CA SER A 592 6.58 -36.36 22.68
C SER A 592 6.18 -37.00 24.00
#